data_AF-A0A1V5RXE2-F1
#
_entry.id   AF-A0A1V5RXE2-F1
#
_cell.length_a   1.000
_cell.length_b   1.000
_cell.length_c   1.000
_cell.angle_alpha   90.00
_cell.angle_beta   90.00
_cell.angle_gamma   90.00
#
_symmetry.space_group_name_H-M   'P 1'
#
loop_
_entity.id
_entity.type
_entity.pdbx_description
1 polymer ?
#
loop_
_entity_poly.entity_id
_entity_poly.type
_entity_poly.pdbx_seq_one_letter_code
_entity_poly.pdbx_strand_id
1 'polypeptide(L)'
;MKKIILPIAVIVTMLFSACSSNEPLVDDTIYKCWNYTYSYMGVSLTDNIWLTAKQFGEFKSELEIAGFSVSYHSTTKTESECQSIYE
;
A
#
# COMPACT_ATOMS: atom_id res chain seq x y z
N MET A 1 -1.94 7.18 57.47
CA MET A 1 -0.88 7.91 56.75
C MET A 1 -0.89 7.48 55.29
N LYS A 2 -0.78 8.46 54.38
CA LYS A 2 -0.84 8.39 52.92
C LYS A 2 -0.04 7.23 52.29
N LYS A 3 -0.60 6.65 51.22
CA LYS A 3 0.06 6.53 49.91
C LYS A 3 -0.98 6.37 48.80
N ILE A 4 -1.32 7.50 48.18
CA ILE A 4 -1.86 7.58 46.83
C ILE A 4 -0.66 7.68 45.91
N ILE A 5 -0.41 6.72 45.02
CA ILE A 5 0.36 6.93 43.77
C ILE A 5 -0.23 6.00 42.68
N LEU A 6 -0.38 6.60 41.50
CA LEU A 6 -1.18 6.29 40.32
C LEU A 6 -1.01 4.90 39.66
N PRO A 7 -1.99 4.46 38.85
CA PRO A 7 -1.90 3.21 38.10
C PRO A 7 -0.78 3.26 37.06
N ILE A 8 0.05 2.22 37.07
CA ILE A 8 1.11 1.87 36.12
C ILE A 8 0.59 1.76 34.66
N ALA A 9 -0.72 1.89 34.45
CA ALA A 9 -1.38 1.85 33.15
C ALA A 9 -1.05 3.02 32.20
N VAL A 10 -0.37 4.08 32.67
CA VAL A 10 -0.13 5.31 31.88
C VAL A 10 1.23 5.33 31.17
N ILE A 11 2.14 4.38 31.41
CA ILE A 11 3.56 4.52 30.98
C ILE A 11 4.00 3.49 29.92
N VAL A 12 3.21 2.46 29.60
CA VAL A 12 3.62 1.42 28.62
C VAL A 12 2.66 1.33 27.43
N THR A 13 2.28 2.48 26.87
CA THR A 13 1.68 2.56 25.53
C THR A 13 2.47 3.48 24.60
N MET A 14 3.50 4.15 25.14
CA MET A 14 4.49 4.89 24.37
C MET A 14 5.80 4.11 24.46
N LEU A 15 6.36 3.67 23.34
CA LEU A 15 7.66 2.96 23.21
C LEU A 15 7.64 1.42 23.23
N PHE A 16 6.85 0.81 22.35
CA PHE A 16 7.36 -0.33 21.59
C PHE A 16 7.26 -0.05 20.10
N SER A 17 8.42 0.29 19.56
CA SER A 17 8.86 0.14 18.18
C SER A 17 8.10 -0.92 17.39
N ALA A 18 7.07 -0.48 16.67
CA ALA A 18 6.90 -0.93 15.31
C ALA A 18 6.82 0.36 14.50
N CYS A 19 7.84 0.59 13.68
CA CYS A 19 7.61 1.20 12.38
C CYS A 19 6.39 0.44 11.86
N SER A 20 5.19 1.03 11.96
CA SER A 20 3.97 0.39 11.48
C SER A 20 4.25 0.29 10.00
N SER A 21 4.75 -0.87 9.60
CA SER A 21 4.73 -1.31 8.24
C SER A 21 3.30 -0.97 7.83
N ASN A 22 3.17 -0.06 6.88
CA ASN A 22 2.02 -0.02 6.01
C ASN A 22 2.05 -1.38 5.29
N GLU A 23 1.82 -2.48 6.01
CA GLU A 23 1.50 -3.74 5.38
C GLU A 23 0.20 -3.39 4.65
N PRO A 24 0.26 -3.25 3.31
CA PRO A 24 -0.94 -2.94 2.58
C PRO A 24 -1.88 -4.07 2.95
N LEU A 25 -3.08 -3.74 3.41
CA LEU A 25 -4.16 -4.68 3.62
C LEU A 25 -4.18 -5.64 2.42
N VAL A 26 -3.59 -6.83 2.57
CA VAL A 26 -3.58 -7.87 1.55
C VAL A 26 -4.92 -8.57 1.66
N ASP A 27 -5.99 -7.79 1.49
CA ASP A 27 -7.31 -8.30 1.21
C ASP A 27 -7.31 -8.72 -0.26
N ASP A 28 -6.85 -9.95 -0.50
CA ASP A 28 -6.70 -10.54 -1.83
C ASP A 28 -8.01 -10.63 -2.61
N THR A 29 -9.14 -10.37 -1.97
CA THR A 29 -10.48 -10.44 -2.56
C THR A 29 -11.11 -9.08 -2.85
N ILE A 30 -10.53 -7.98 -2.32
CA ILE A 30 -11.10 -6.64 -2.48
C ILE A 30 -10.40 -5.94 -3.65
N TYR A 31 -11.20 -5.48 -4.62
CA TYR A 31 -10.71 -4.65 -5.70
C TYR A 31 -10.29 -3.27 -5.18
N LYS A 32 -9.13 -2.81 -5.64
CA LYS A 32 -8.56 -1.51 -5.31
C LYS A 32 -8.03 -0.85 -6.57
N CYS A 33 -7.96 0.48 -6.55
CA CYS A 33 -7.31 1.21 -7.61
C CYS A 33 -5.82 1.36 -7.27
N TRP A 34 -4.97 0.72 -8.06
CA TRP A 34 -3.52 0.77 -7.90
C TRP A 34 -2.98 1.86 -8.80
N ASN A 35 -2.43 2.91 -8.22
CA ASN A 35 -1.58 3.85 -8.94
C ASN A 35 -0.17 3.27 -8.94
N TYR A 36 0.37 2.95 -10.10
CA TYR A 36 1.68 2.33 -10.22
C TYR A 36 2.53 3.05 -11.26
N THR A 37 3.82 3.10 -10.98
CA THR A 37 4.84 3.65 -11.86
C THR A 37 5.80 2.53 -12.19
N TYR A 38 5.99 2.25 -13.48
CA TYR A 38 7.00 1.33 -13.97
C TYR A 38 8.06 2.09 -14.75
N SER A 39 9.30 1.66 -14.62
CA SER A 39 10.43 2.32 -15.26
C SER A 39 11.34 1.33 -15.96
N TYR A 40 11.81 1.71 -17.14
CA TYR A 40 12.73 0.93 -17.95
C TYR A 40 13.72 1.85 -18.65
N MET A 41 15.01 1.54 -18.52
CA MET A 41 16.11 2.32 -19.13
C MET A 41 16.05 3.83 -18.84
N GLY A 42 15.57 4.22 -17.65
CA GLY A 42 15.46 5.63 -17.23
C GLY A 42 14.21 6.36 -17.71
N VAL A 43 13.31 5.69 -18.42
CA VAL A 43 11.97 6.21 -18.75
C VAL A 43 10.99 5.65 -17.72
N SER A 44 10.16 6.51 -17.13
CA SER A 44 9.12 6.12 -16.17
C SER A 44 7.74 6.47 -16.72
N LEU A 45 6.81 5.53 -16.62
CA LEU A 45 5.41 5.70 -16.96
C LEU A 45 4.56 5.43 -15.73
N THR A 46 3.51 6.21 -15.53
CA THR A 46 2.58 6.07 -14.41
C THR A 46 1.19 5.81 -14.95
N ASP A 47 0.59 4.73 -14.48
CA ASP A 47 -0.74 4.26 -14.88
C ASP A 47 -1.58 3.94 -13.63
N ASN A 48 -2.88 3.74 -13.83
CA ASN A 48 -3.79 3.29 -12.79
C ASN A 48 -4.49 2.02 -13.26
N ILE A 49 -4.69 1.06 -12.35
CA ILE A 49 -5.33 -0.21 -12.68
C ILE A 49 -6.25 -0.68 -11.55
N TRP A 50 -7.44 -1.15 -11.91
CA TRP A 50 -8.45 -1.62 -10.97
C TRP A 50 -8.42 -3.14 -10.85
N LEU A 51 -7.79 -3.67 -9.80
CA LEU A 51 -7.57 -5.10 -9.60
C LEU A 51 -7.54 -5.46 -8.11
N THR A 52 -7.67 -6.76 -7.82
CA THR A 52 -7.40 -7.29 -6.49
C THR A 52 -5.91 -7.22 -6.14
N ALA A 53 -5.57 -7.29 -4.85
CA ALA A 53 -4.16 -7.29 -4.42
C ALA A 53 -3.36 -8.46 -5.03
N LYS A 54 -3.97 -9.65 -5.10
CA LYS A 54 -3.38 -10.83 -5.73
C LYS A 54 -3.07 -10.59 -7.22
N GLN A 55 -4.05 -10.14 -7.99
CA GLN A 55 -3.88 -9.88 -9.43
C GLN A 55 -2.83 -8.78 -9.68
N PHE A 56 -2.81 -7.73 -8.84
CA PHE A 56 -1.79 -6.70 -8.93
C PHE A 56 -0.39 -7.26 -8.62
N GLY A 57 -0.27 -8.16 -7.64
CA GLY A 57 0.99 -8.84 -7.31
C GLY A 57 1.50 -9.71 -8.47
N GLU A 58 0.63 -10.44 -9.15
CA GLU A 58 0.95 -11.22 -10.36
C GLU A 58 1.46 -10.29 -11.49
N PHE A 59 0.71 -9.24 -11.79
CA PHE A 59 1.08 -8.24 -12.81
C PHE A 59 2.41 -7.54 -12.50
N LYS A 60 2.62 -7.12 -11.24
CA LYS A 60 3.89 -6.53 -10.79
C LYS A 60 5.05 -7.49 -11.02
N SER A 61 4.86 -8.77 -10.69
CA SER A 61 5.91 -9.79 -10.84
C SER A 61 6.29 -9.99 -12.30
N GLU A 62 5.32 -9.99 -13.21
CA GLU A 62 5.58 -10.08 -14.67
C GLU A 62 6.41 -8.89 -15.18
N LEU A 63 6.07 -7.68 -14.75
CA LEU A 63 6.84 -6.47 -15.11
C LEU A 63 8.28 -6.53 -14.55
N GLU A 64 8.45 -6.94 -13.30
CA GLU A 64 9.78 -7.05 -12.68
C GLU A 64 10.64 -8.13 -13.37
N ILE A 65 10.04 -9.26 -13.76
CA ILE A 65 10.71 -10.31 -14.55
C ILE A 65 11.11 -9.79 -15.94
N ALA A 66 10.28 -8.94 -16.55
CA ALA A 66 10.61 -8.27 -17.82
C ALA A 66 11.67 -7.16 -17.68
N GLY A 67 12.15 -6.88 -16.46
CA GLY A 67 13.23 -5.93 -16.19
C GLY A 67 12.77 -4.51 -15.86
N PHE A 68 11.47 -4.31 -15.63
CA PHE A 68 10.93 -3.02 -15.19
C PHE A 68 11.09 -2.87 -13.67
N SER A 69 11.45 -1.67 -13.22
CA SER A 69 11.33 -1.33 -11.79
C SER A 69 9.96 -0.73 -11.52
N VAL A 70 9.19 -1.34 -10.61
CA VAL A 70 7.80 -0.97 -10.33
C VAL A 70 7.66 -0.39 -8.91
N SER A 71 7.05 0.78 -8.79
CA SER A 71 6.58 1.37 -7.52
C SER A 71 5.06 1.54 -7.57
N TYR A 72 4.38 1.47 -6.43
CA TYR A 72 2.92 1.52 -6.40
C TYR A 72 2.32 2.00 -5.08
N HIS A 73 1.08 2.48 -5.14
CA HIS A 73 0.25 2.80 -4.00
C HIS A 73 -1.24 2.52 -4.29
N SER A 74 -1.96 1.96 -3.32
CA SER A 74 -3.41 1.78 -3.41
C SER A 74 -4.13 3.08 -3.10
N THR A 75 -5.09 3.48 -3.92
CA THR A 75 -5.89 4.68 -3.72
C THR A 75 -7.33 4.34 -3.34
N THR A 76 -8.07 5.30 -2.79
CA THR A 76 -9.49 5.15 -2.41
C THR A 76 -10.47 5.50 -3.55
N LYS A 77 -9.98 5.60 -4.79
CA LYS A 77 -10.80 5.87 -5.97
C LYS A 77 -11.80 4.75 -6.23
N THR A 78 -12.95 5.07 -6.81
CA THR A 78 -13.90 4.10 -7.35
C THR A 78 -13.38 3.46 -8.64
N GLU A 79 -13.99 2.37 -9.08
CA GLU A 79 -13.64 1.69 -10.34
C GLU A 79 -13.69 2.67 -11.54
N SER A 80 -14.76 3.45 -11.65
CA SER A 80 -14.92 4.44 -12.73
C SER A 80 -13.82 5.50 -12.71
N GLU A 81 -13.44 6.00 -11.54
CA GLU A 81 -12.36 6.99 -11.39
C GLU A 81 -10.97 6.39 -11.61
N CYS A 82 -10.83 5.07 -11.47
CA CYS A 82 -9.59 4.36 -11.75
C CYS A 82 -9.37 4.18 -13.25
N GLN A 83 -10.44 3.98 -14.02
CA GLN A 83 -10.41 3.72 -15.45
C GLN A 83 -10.50 4.99 -16.32
N SER A 84 -10.93 6.13 -15.77
CA SER A 84 -11.18 7.38 -16.51
C SER A 84 -9.92 8.14 -16.99
N ILE A 85 -8.74 7.51 -17.02
CA ILE A 85 -7.48 8.17 -17.41
C ILE A 85 -7.18 7.99 -18.91
N TYR A 86 -8.04 7.24 -19.62
CA TYR A 86 -7.97 7.06 -21.07
C TYR A 86 -9.00 7.90 -21.86
N GLU A 87 -9.68 8.88 -21.23
CA GLU A 87 -10.57 9.84 -21.92
C GLU A 87 -9.88 11.15 -22.28
#